data_AF-A0AAD5QPH3-F1
#
_entry.id   AF-A0AAD5QPH3-F1
#
_cell.length_a   1.000
_cell.length_b   1.000
_cell.length_c   1.000
_cell.angle_alpha   90.00
_cell.angle_beta   90.00
_cell.angle_gamma   90.00
#
_symmetry.space_group_name_H-M   'P 1'
#
loop_
_entity.id
_entity.type
_entity.pdbx_description
1 polymer ?
#
loop_
_entity_poly.entity_id
_entity_poly.type
_entity_poly.pdbx_seq_one_letter_code
_entity_poly.pdbx_strand_id
1 'polypeptide(L)'
;MTSRFVPTFKAPSSDVVKKFIGKVAAIDRLLVLTGAGISTESDSGREISWRGQGTLKQSATLLISLSPRGTIREVCRLITQNVDGLHTKAGSTLLTELHGCGHRVRCMQCNEVTSREEHQLTLEKLNAEWMKVNVPGEIAPDGDVEIQEGAHESFVLAPCKKCGGILKTDVVFFGDNVIQSEVDKCYEKVYVCFFRCF
;
A
#
# COMPACT_ATOMS: atom_id res chain seq x y z
N MET A 1 21.02 0.38 12.89
CA MET A 1 20.09 0.06 13.98
C MET A 1 18.71 -0.08 13.37
N THR A 2 18.05 -1.24 13.47
CA THR A 2 16.68 -1.44 12.94
C THR A 2 15.70 -0.69 13.82
N SER A 3 15.35 0.55 13.45
CA SER A 3 14.30 1.30 14.13
C SER A 3 12.97 0.63 13.82
N ARG A 4 12.49 -0.22 14.73
CA ARG A 4 11.10 -0.67 14.69
C ARG A 4 10.23 0.55 14.93
N PHE A 5 9.33 0.86 14.01
CA PHE A 5 8.36 1.96 14.15
C PHE A 5 7.18 1.59 15.05
N VAL A 6 7.32 0.52 15.84
CA VAL A 6 6.29 0.01 16.75
C VAL A 6 6.33 0.84 18.03
N PRO A 7 5.26 1.55 18.39
CA PRO A 7 5.19 2.29 19.65
C PRO A 7 5.39 1.36 20.85
N THR A 8 5.92 1.88 21.96
CA THR A 8 5.97 1.12 23.21
C THR A 8 4.56 0.77 23.68
N PHE A 9 4.29 -0.51 23.92
CA PHE A 9 2.99 -0.98 24.42
C PHE A 9 3.16 -2.10 25.44
N LYS A 10 2.16 -2.27 26.31
CA LYS A 10 2.07 -3.46 27.17
C LYS A 10 1.42 -4.58 26.37
N ALA A 11 2.10 -5.72 26.25
CA ALA A 11 1.53 -6.89 25.58
C ALA A 11 0.18 -7.27 26.21
N PRO A 12 -0.83 -7.62 25.38
CA PRO A 12 -2.13 -8.04 25.89
C PRO A 12 -1.98 -9.31 26.73
N SER A 13 -2.76 -9.43 27.80
CA SER A 13 -2.77 -10.66 28.59
C SER A 13 -3.36 -11.82 27.78
N SER A 14 -3.01 -13.04 28.16
CA SER A 14 -3.55 -14.27 27.55
C SER A 14 -5.09 -14.30 27.58
N ASP A 15 -5.71 -13.79 28.64
CA ASP A 15 -7.18 -13.71 28.77
C ASP A 15 -7.81 -12.74 27.78
N VAL A 16 -7.16 -11.59 27.53
CA VAL A 16 -7.61 -10.63 26.50
C VAL A 16 -7.53 -11.27 25.12
N VAL A 17 -6.43 -11.96 24.81
CA VAL A 17 -6.25 -12.66 23.53
C VAL A 17 -7.30 -13.76 23.36
N LYS A 18 -7.54 -14.60 24.37
CA LYS A 18 -8.58 -15.64 24.33
C LYS A 18 -9.98 -15.05 24.12
N LYS A 19 -10.32 -13.96 24.82
CA LYS A 19 -11.61 -13.27 24.66
C LYS A 19 -11.77 -12.70 23.24
N PHE A 20 -10.71 -12.13 22.67
CA PHE A 20 -10.72 -11.64 21.30
C PHE A 20 -10.92 -12.78 20.30
N ILE A 21 -10.15 -13.86 20.42
CA ILE A 21 -10.30 -15.05 19.57
C ILE A 21 -11.72 -15.60 19.67
N GLY A 22 -12.29 -15.72 20.88
CA GLY A 22 -13.66 -16.19 21.07
C GLY A 22 -14.72 -15.30 20.41
N LYS A 23 -14.53 -13.97 20.42
CA LYS A 23 -15.42 -13.05 19.69
C LYS A 23 -15.30 -13.21 18.18
N VAL A 24 -14.08 -13.26 17.67
CA VAL A 24 -13.80 -13.43 16.24
C VAL A 24 -14.30 -14.79 15.74
N ALA A 25 -14.22 -15.82 16.59
CA ALA A 25 -14.71 -17.16 16.31
C ALA A 25 -16.22 -17.27 16.11
N ALA A 26 -16.98 -16.30 16.64
CA ALA A 26 -18.43 -16.25 16.50
C ALA A 26 -18.87 -15.49 15.24
N ILE A 27 -17.93 -14.99 14.43
CA ILE A 27 -18.21 -14.19 13.24
C ILE A 27 -18.21 -15.11 12.02
N ASP A 28 -19.35 -15.18 11.33
CA ASP A 28 -19.47 -15.93 10.08
C ASP A 28 -18.72 -15.23 8.93
N ARG A 29 -18.81 -13.89 8.87
CA ARG A 29 -18.27 -13.08 7.77
C ARG A 29 -17.48 -11.89 8.31
N LEU A 30 -16.18 -11.85 8.01
CA LEU A 30 -15.29 -10.80 8.48
C LEU A 30 -14.83 -9.91 7.32
N LEU A 31 -15.03 -8.60 7.48
CA LEU A 31 -14.34 -7.57 6.71
C LEU A 31 -13.22 -6.97 7.56
N VAL A 32 -12.05 -6.80 6.96
CA VAL A 32 -10.87 -6.25 7.65
C VAL A 32 -10.49 -4.93 7.02
N LEU A 33 -10.36 -3.89 7.85
CA LEU A 33 -9.79 -2.60 7.46
C LEU A 33 -8.40 -2.46 8.10
N THR A 34 -7.37 -2.23 7.28
CA THR A 34 -5.99 -2.06 7.77
C THR A 34 -5.46 -0.65 7.50
N GLY A 35 -4.56 -0.20 8.36
CA GLY A 35 -3.81 1.05 8.22
C GLY A 35 -2.33 0.85 8.58
N ALA A 36 -1.55 1.93 8.61
CA ALA A 36 -0.09 1.88 8.63
C ALA A 36 0.49 1.06 9.81
N GLY A 37 -0.23 1.01 10.93
CA GLY A 37 0.13 0.21 12.11
C GLY A 37 0.49 -1.24 11.81
N ILE A 38 -0.21 -1.90 10.86
CA ILE A 38 0.05 -3.31 10.52
C ILE A 38 1.42 -3.53 9.85
N SER A 39 1.99 -2.47 9.28
CA SER A 39 3.27 -2.51 8.57
C SER A 39 4.44 -2.01 9.42
N THR A 40 4.20 -1.53 10.65
CA THR A 40 5.27 -0.97 11.53
C THR A 40 6.27 -2.02 12.03
N GLU A 41 5.86 -3.30 12.06
CA GLU A 41 6.72 -4.45 12.37
C GLU A 41 7.54 -4.92 11.17
N SER A 42 7.11 -4.54 9.97
CA SER A 42 7.88 -4.63 8.73
C SER A 42 8.77 -3.40 8.63
N ASP A 43 9.85 -3.46 7.84
CA ASP A 43 10.73 -2.30 7.59
C ASP A 43 10.02 -1.30 6.64
N SER A 44 8.82 -0.84 7.01
CA SER A 44 7.86 -0.07 6.20
C SER A 44 8.40 1.25 5.70
N GLY A 45 9.28 1.92 6.46
CA GLY A 45 9.97 3.13 6.01
C GLY A 45 10.85 2.91 4.77
N ARG A 46 11.29 1.67 4.50
CA ARG A 46 11.95 1.33 3.22
C ARG A 46 10.96 0.88 2.17
N GLU A 47 9.86 0.22 2.53
CA GLU A 47 8.87 -0.33 1.57
C GLU A 47 7.91 0.73 0.98
N ILE A 48 7.74 1.89 1.62
CA ILE A 48 7.06 3.05 1.03
C ILE A 48 7.85 3.58 -0.18
N SER A 49 9.18 3.50 -0.13
CA SER A 49 10.00 3.69 -1.33
C SER A 49 9.80 2.48 -2.26
N TRP A 50 9.45 2.72 -3.52
CA TRP A 50 9.35 1.64 -4.53
C TRP A 50 10.68 0.89 -4.73
N ARG A 51 11.82 1.44 -4.27
CA ARG A 51 13.14 0.79 -4.27
C ARG A 51 13.38 -0.10 -3.04
N GLY A 52 12.45 -0.13 -2.09
CA GLY A 52 12.52 -0.92 -0.88
C GLY A 52 12.33 -2.40 -1.09
N GLN A 53 13.35 -3.20 -0.79
CA GLN A 53 13.21 -4.64 -0.57
C GLN A 53 13.10 -4.91 0.92
N GLY A 54 11.90 -4.74 1.49
CA GLY A 54 11.63 -5.19 2.85
C GLY A 54 11.36 -6.70 2.91
N THR A 55 11.67 -7.31 4.05
CA THR A 55 11.25 -8.69 4.36
C THR A 55 9.87 -8.63 4.99
N LEU A 56 8.92 -9.41 4.45
CA LEU A 56 7.60 -9.60 5.06
C LEU A 56 7.78 -10.18 6.46
N LYS A 57 7.64 -9.38 7.51
CA LYS A 57 7.47 -9.91 8.87
C LYS A 57 5.99 -10.07 9.14
N GLN A 58 5.52 -11.30 8.94
CA GLN A 58 4.39 -12.02 9.56
C GLN A 58 2.97 -11.38 9.63
N SER A 59 2.80 -10.06 9.68
CA SER A 59 1.53 -9.41 10.01
C SER A 59 0.50 -9.47 8.86
N ALA A 60 0.94 -9.36 7.60
CA ALA A 60 0.05 -9.52 6.43
C ALA A 60 -0.38 -10.99 6.20
N THR A 61 0.46 -11.96 6.58
CA THR A 61 0.14 -13.40 6.49
C THR A 61 -0.94 -13.81 7.49
N LEU A 62 -1.13 -13.07 8.58
CA LEU A 62 -2.03 -13.46 9.67
C LEU A 62 -3.50 -13.52 9.23
N LEU A 63 -3.93 -12.73 8.25
CA LEU A 63 -5.32 -12.75 7.77
C LEU A 63 -5.63 -13.97 6.89
N ILE A 64 -4.61 -14.54 6.22
CA ILE A 64 -4.74 -15.78 5.44
C ILE A 64 -4.86 -16.99 6.39
N SER A 65 -4.26 -16.91 7.59
CA SER A 65 -4.25 -18.00 8.57
C SER A 65 -5.37 -17.96 9.62
N LEU A 66 -6.38 -17.08 9.47
CA LEU A 66 -7.59 -17.11 10.30
C LEU A 66 -8.61 -18.20 9.87
N SER A 67 -8.41 -18.80 8.69
CA SER A 67 -9.23 -19.88 8.16
C SER A 67 -8.82 -21.32 8.59
N PRO A 68 -7.53 -21.70 8.75
CA PRO A 68 -7.13 -23.10 8.92
C PRO A 68 -7.51 -23.76 10.25
N ARG A 69 -8.02 -23.01 11.24
CA ARG A 69 -8.49 -23.56 12.53
C ARG A 69 -10.00 -23.44 12.75
N GLY A 70 -10.76 -23.06 11.72
CA GLY A 70 -12.23 -23.14 11.74
C GLY A 70 -12.96 -22.13 12.63
N THR A 71 -12.31 -21.06 13.08
CA THR A 71 -12.96 -20.01 13.88
C THR A 71 -13.66 -18.94 13.04
N ILE A 72 -13.17 -18.60 11.85
CA ILE A 72 -13.89 -17.68 10.93
C ILE A 72 -14.32 -18.48 9.71
N ARG A 73 -15.61 -18.40 9.35
CA ARG A 73 -16.13 -19.12 8.17
C ARG A 73 -15.69 -18.47 6.87
N GLU A 74 -15.68 -17.14 6.80
CA GLU A 74 -15.32 -16.40 5.60
C GLU A 74 -14.68 -15.04 5.93
N VAL A 75 -13.53 -14.72 5.31
CA VAL A 75 -13.04 -13.34 5.20
C VAL A 75 -13.49 -12.80 3.85
N CYS A 76 -14.44 -11.87 3.84
CA CYS A 76 -15.09 -11.43 2.60
C CYS A 76 -14.27 -10.37 1.83
N ARG A 77 -13.54 -9.53 2.57
CA ARG A 77 -12.74 -8.44 2.02
C ARG A 77 -11.70 -7.94 3.01
N LEU A 78 -10.55 -7.57 2.47
CA LEU A 78 -9.53 -6.75 3.10
C LEU A 78 -9.51 -5.40 2.38
N ILE A 79 -9.76 -4.32 3.11
CA ILE A 79 -9.59 -2.95 2.63
C ILE A 79 -8.36 -2.39 3.35
N THR A 80 -7.39 -1.85 2.61
CA THR A 80 -6.18 -1.26 3.19
C THR A 80 -6.07 0.21 2.81
N GLN A 81 -5.70 1.03 3.78
CA GLN A 81 -5.26 2.42 3.56
C GLN A 81 -3.76 2.51 3.21
N ASN A 82 -3.02 1.41 3.35
CA ASN A 82 -1.59 1.38 3.08
C ASN A 82 -1.34 1.32 1.58
N VAL A 83 -0.26 1.98 1.16
CA VAL A 83 0.19 2.04 -0.24
C VAL A 83 1.47 1.22 -0.48
N ASP A 84 1.88 0.43 0.51
CA ASP A 84 3.15 -0.34 0.54
C ASP A 84 3.11 -1.62 -0.34
N GLY A 85 1.93 -2.06 -0.76
CA GLY A 85 1.73 -3.29 -1.53
C GLY A 85 1.96 -4.59 -0.75
N LEU A 86 2.11 -4.54 0.58
CA LEU A 86 2.50 -5.72 1.38
C LEU A 86 1.42 -6.80 1.43
N HIS A 87 0.15 -6.42 1.41
CA HIS A 87 -0.95 -7.39 1.31
C HIS A 87 -0.90 -8.18 0.00
N THR A 88 -0.64 -7.50 -1.11
CA THR A 88 -0.45 -8.13 -2.42
C THR A 88 0.75 -9.08 -2.39
N LYS A 89 1.89 -8.63 -1.85
CA LYS A 89 3.10 -9.45 -1.68
C LYS A 89 2.88 -10.66 -0.77
N ALA A 90 2.00 -10.55 0.23
CA ALA A 90 1.62 -11.65 1.11
C ALA A 90 0.61 -12.63 0.48
N GLY A 91 0.09 -12.35 -0.71
CA GLY A 91 -0.84 -13.22 -1.43
C GLY A 91 -2.32 -12.97 -1.14
N SER A 92 -2.68 -11.82 -0.56
CA SER A 92 -4.08 -11.45 -0.34
C SER A 92 -4.83 -11.28 -1.67
N THR A 93 -5.84 -12.11 -1.93
CA THR A 93 -6.62 -12.09 -3.17
C THR A 93 -7.92 -11.27 -3.08
N LEU A 94 -8.46 -11.12 -1.86
CA LEU A 94 -9.67 -10.33 -1.58
C LEU A 94 -9.29 -8.93 -1.09
N LEU A 95 -8.49 -8.20 -1.85
CA LEU A 95 -7.89 -6.92 -1.45
C LEU A 95 -8.55 -5.73 -2.17
N THR A 96 -8.66 -4.61 -1.45
CA THR A 96 -8.93 -3.28 -1.99
C THR A 96 -7.95 -2.29 -1.38
N GLU A 97 -7.14 -1.65 -2.23
CA GLU A 97 -6.16 -0.63 -1.83
C GLU A 97 -6.81 0.75 -1.96
N LEU A 98 -7.42 1.24 -0.87
CA LEU A 98 -8.24 2.45 -0.86
C LEU A 98 -7.47 3.70 -1.31
N HIS A 99 -6.20 3.80 -0.93
CA HIS A 99 -5.33 4.92 -1.31
C HIS A 99 -4.40 4.59 -2.48
N GLY A 100 -4.66 3.50 -3.21
CA GLY A 100 -3.81 3.01 -4.28
C GLY A 100 -2.54 2.31 -3.79
N CYS A 101 -1.48 2.27 -4.61
CA CYS A 101 -0.25 1.54 -4.35
C CYS A 101 0.98 2.26 -4.95
N GLY A 102 2.04 2.41 -4.16
CA GLY A 102 3.29 3.03 -4.57
C GLY A 102 4.03 2.26 -5.68
N HIS A 103 3.69 0.99 -5.90
CA HIS A 103 4.24 0.15 -6.97
C HIS A 103 3.60 0.37 -8.34
N ARG A 104 2.65 1.31 -8.45
CA ARG A 104 1.98 1.66 -9.70
C ARG A 104 2.06 3.15 -9.99
N VAL A 105 1.97 3.49 -11.27
CA VAL A 105 1.74 4.86 -11.75
C VAL A 105 0.44 4.90 -12.53
N ARG A 106 -0.29 6.00 -12.40
CA ARG A 106 -1.57 6.26 -13.07
C ARG A 106 -1.47 7.51 -13.91
N CYS A 107 -2.04 7.46 -15.12
CA CYS A 107 -2.21 8.64 -15.95
C CYS A 107 -3.34 9.51 -15.42
N MET A 108 -3.05 10.78 -15.20
CA MET A 108 -4.02 11.77 -14.71
C MET A 108 -5.09 12.15 -15.74
N GLN A 109 -4.92 11.74 -17.00
CA GLN A 109 -5.85 12.06 -18.09
C GLN A 109 -6.71 10.86 -18.50
N CYS A 110 -6.11 9.68 -18.73
CA CYS A 110 -6.82 8.51 -19.23
C CYS A 110 -6.94 7.36 -18.21
N ASN A 111 -6.47 7.55 -16.98
CA ASN A 111 -6.49 6.56 -15.89
C ASN A 111 -5.75 5.24 -16.18
N GLU A 112 -4.95 5.17 -17.25
CA GLU A 112 -4.08 4.03 -17.53
C GLU A 112 -3.12 3.80 -16.36
N VAL A 113 -3.00 2.54 -15.92
CA VAL A 113 -2.15 2.17 -14.79
C VAL A 113 -1.03 1.27 -15.29
N THR A 114 0.21 1.62 -14.95
CA THR A 114 1.40 0.84 -15.32
C THR A 114 2.32 0.62 -14.11
N SER A 115 3.29 -0.28 -14.23
CA SER A 115 4.29 -0.55 -13.18
C SER A 115 5.13 0.69 -12.86
N ARG A 116 5.34 0.98 -11.58
CA ARG A 116 6.26 2.04 -11.12
C ARG A 116 7.71 1.71 -11.47
N GLU A 117 8.08 0.45 -11.47
CA GLU A 117 9.42 -0.04 -11.82
C GLU A 117 9.72 0.20 -13.32
N GLU A 118 8.79 -0.19 -14.19
CA GLU A 118 8.94 0.06 -15.64
C GLU A 118 9.00 1.56 -15.95
N HIS A 119 8.19 2.35 -15.24
CA HIS A 119 8.22 3.80 -15.34
C HIS A 119 9.57 4.36 -14.86
N GLN A 120 10.13 3.82 -13.77
CA GLN A 120 11.45 4.21 -13.26
C GLN A 120 12.55 3.98 -14.30
N LEU A 121 12.57 2.80 -14.92
CA LEU A 121 13.55 2.47 -15.96
C LEU A 121 13.42 3.40 -17.18
N THR A 122 12.22 3.86 -17.48
CA THR A 122 11.97 4.83 -18.55
C THR A 122 12.53 6.21 -18.17
N LEU A 123 12.25 6.68 -16.96
CA LEU A 123 12.78 7.95 -16.45
C LEU A 123 14.32 7.95 -16.41
N GLU A 124 14.95 6.87 -15.94
CA GLU A 124 16.41 6.74 -15.89
C GLU A 124 17.06 6.84 -17.27
N LYS A 125 16.44 6.22 -18.29
CA LYS A 125 16.93 6.31 -19.68
C LYS A 125 16.81 7.73 -20.24
N LEU A 126 15.68 8.41 -19.98
CA LEU A 126 15.46 9.78 -20.46
C LEU A 126 16.37 10.80 -19.75
N ASN A 127 16.81 10.49 -18.53
CA ASN A 127 17.53 11.41 -17.65
C ASN A 127 18.96 10.94 -17.34
N ALA A 128 19.58 10.14 -18.21
CA ALA A 128 20.89 9.54 -17.94
C ALA A 128 21.99 10.58 -17.64
N GLU A 129 22.01 11.71 -18.35
CA GLU A 129 22.96 12.80 -18.07
C GLU A 129 22.58 13.60 -16.82
N TRP A 130 21.29 13.82 -16.59
CA TRP A 130 20.78 14.51 -15.40
C TRP A 130 21.20 13.79 -14.11
N MET A 131 21.15 12.45 -14.11
CA MET A 131 21.52 11.60 -12.98
C MET A 131 23.02 11.64 -12.65
N LYS A 132 23.90 12.03 -13.59
CA LYS A 132 25.33 12.17 -13.32
C LYS A 132 25.65 13.43 -12.52
N VAL A 133 24.81 14.46 -12.66
CA VAL A 133 24.99 15.78 -12.05
C VAL A 133 24.19 15.89 -10.75
N ASN A 134 23.00 15.29 -10.72
CA ASN A 134 22.08 15.36 -9.59
C ASN A 134 22.10 14.03 -8.82
N VAL A 135 23.05 13.93 -7.88
CA VAL A 135 23.15 12.78 -6.98
C VAL A 135 22.16 12.98 -5.83
N PRO A 136 21.23 12.03 -5.60
CA PRO A 136 20.28 12.14 -4.50
C PRO A 136 21.00 12.15 -3.14
N GLY A 137 20.57 13.04 -2.23
CA GLY A 137 20.93 13.01 -0.82
C GLY A 137 20.28 11.86 -0.05
N GLU A 138 20.10 12.03 1.27
CA GLU A 138 19.41 11.04 2.08
C GLU A 138 17.93 10.92 1.71
N ILE A 139 17.41 9.69 1.71
CA ILE A 139 16.01 9.40 1.43
C ILE A 139 15.18 9.68 2.69
N ALA A 140 14.21 10.58 2.56
CA ALA A 140 13.23 10.90 3.59
C ALA A 140 12.25 9.71 3.82
N PRO A 141 11.56 9.66 4.97
CA PRO A 141 10.66 8.55 5.31
C PRO A 141 9.49 8.30 4.32
N ASP A 142 9.09 9.33 3.57
CA ASP A 142 8.08 9.27 2.50
C ASP A 142 8.66 8.85 1.14
N GLY A 143 9.98 8.68 1.05
CA GLY A 143 10.70 8.29 -0.16
C GLY A 143 11.24 9.46 -0.96
N ASP A 144 11.02 10.70 -0.53
CA ASP A 144 11.54 11.90 -1.18
C ASP A 144 13.04 12.05 -0.92
N VAL A 145 13.71 12.82 -1.79
CA VAL A 145 15.12 13.15 -1.63
C VAL A 145 15.32 14.62 -1.95
N GLU A 146 16.15 15.28 -1.15
CA GLU A 146 16.57 16.65 -1.44
C GLU A 146 17.49 16.67 -2.68
N ILE A 147 17.14 17.54 -3.62
CA ILE A 147 17.87 17.76 -4.88
C ILE A 147 18.32 19.22 -4.96
N GLN A 148 19.30 19.49 -5.82
CA GLN A 148 19.79 20.86 -6.03
C GLN A 148 18.65 21.77 -6.53
N GLU A 149 18.67 23.03 -6.10
CA GLU A 149 17.72 24.03 -6.58
C GLU A 149 17.79 24.17 -8.10
N GLY A 150 16.64 24.26 -8.77
CA GLY A 150 16.56 24.29 -10.24
C GLY A 150 16.78 22.95 -10.94
N ALA A 151 17.16 21.87 -10.25
CA ALA A 151 17.38 20.56 -10.89
C ALA A 151 16.15 20.04 -11.63
N HIS A 152 14.95 20.36 -11.15
CA HIS A 152 13.68 19.96 -11.77
C HIS A 152 13.44 20.58 -13.16
N GLU A 153 14.08 21.71 -13.50
CA GLU A 153 13.87 22.43 -14.77
C GLU A 153 14.37 21.65 -15.98
N SER A 154 15.41 20.84 -15.80
CA SER A 154 16.02 20.02 -16.85
C SER A 154 15.61 18.55 -16.79
N PHE A 155 14.76 18.18 -15.83
CA PHE A 155 14.27 16.82 -15.68
C PHE A 155 13.18 16.51 -16.71
N VAL A 156 13.33 15.41 -17.45
CA VAL A 156 12.40 14.98 -18.49
C VAL A 156 11.42 13.96 -17.92
N LEU A 157 10.14 14.33 -17.86
CA LEU A 157 9.06 13.44 -17.48
C LEU A 157 8.69 12.49 -18.63
N ALA A 158 8.52 11.21 -18.32
CA ALA A 158 8.02 10.23 -19.29
C ALA A 158 6.48 10.38 -19.45
N PRO A 159 5.96 10.63 -20.67
CA PRO A 159 4.53 10.78 -20.88
C PRO A 159 3.81 9.43 -20.85
N CYS A 160 2.49 9.46 -20.64
CA CYS A 160 1.65 8.28 -20.78
C CYS A 160 1.75 7.70 -22.20
N LYS A 161 2.14 6.43 -22.33
CA LYS A 161 2.25 5.73 -23.63
C LYS A 161 0.93 5.68 -24.42
N LYS A 162 -0.21 5.83 -23.74
CA LYS A 162 -1.55 5.75 -24.34
C LYS A 162 -2.09 7.09 -24.83
N CYS A 163 -1.87 8.18 -24.09
CA CYS A 163 -2.49 9.48 -24.38
C CYS A 163 -1.55 10.69 -24.33
N GLY A 164 -0.28 10.49 -23.97
CA GLY A 164 0.68 11.59 -23.79
C GLY A 164 0.56 12.35 -22.46
N GLY A 165 -0.51 12.12 -21.68
CA GLY A 165 -0.76 12.82 -20.42
C GLY A 165 0.25 12.53 -19.31
N ILE A 166 0.19 13.35 -18.25
CA ILE A 166 1.08 13.26 -17.09
C ILE A 166 0.80 11.97 -16.30
N LEU A 167 1.87 11.28 -15.94
CA LEU A 167 1.84 10.12 -15.05
C LEU A 167 2.19 10.55 -13.62
N LYS A 168 1.45 10.02 -12.65
CA LYS A 168 1.64 10.25 -11.22
C LYS A 168 1.68 8.89 -10.53
N THR A 169 2.44 8.75 -9.44
CA THR A 169 2.31 7.56 -8.59
C THR A 169 0.86 7.36 -8.18
N ASP A 170 0.37 6.11 -8.26
CA ASP A 170 -1.02 5.72 -7.98
C ASP A 170 -1.28 5.72 -6.47
N VAL A 171 -1.08 6.86 -5.82
CA VAL A 171 -1.22 7.08 -4.39
C VAL A 171 -2.06 8.32 -4.16
N VAL A 172 -3.08 8.23 -3.32
CA VAL A 172 -3.85 9.42 -2.88
C VAL A 172 -2.96 10.23 -1.93
N PHE A 173 -2.56 11.43 -2.35
CA PHE A 173 -1.74 12.32 -1.52
C PHE A 173 -2.61 13.14 -0.56
N PHE A 174 -1.97 13.79 0.42
CA PHE A 174 -2.66 14.75 1.26
C PHE A 174 -3.27 15.88 0.42
N GLY A 175 -4.54 16.18 0.64
CA GLY A 175 -5.31 17.15 -0.15
C GLY A 175 -5.89 16.62 -1.46
N ASP A 176 -5.58 15.37 -1.83
CA ASP A 176 -6.19 14.69 -2.96
C ASP A 176 -7.51 14.00 -2.54
N ASN A 177 -8.33 13.64 -3.52
CA ASN A 177 -9.55 12.87 -3.29
C ASN A 177 -9.35 11.41 -3.68
N VAL A 178 -9.86 10.50 -2.85
CA VAL A 178 -10.02 9.11 -3.27
C VAL A 178 -10.98 9.07 -4.46
N ILE A 179 -10.65 8.27 -5.48
CA ILE A 179 -11.51 8.11 -6.65
C ILE A 179 -12.87 7.58 -6.19
N GLN A 180 -13.95 8.31 -6.48
CA GLN A 180 -15.30 7.99 -6.00
C GLN A 180 -15.71 6.55 -6.35
N SER A 181 -15.39 6.07 -7.55
CA SER A 181 -15.70 4.70 -7.95
C SER A 181 -14.98 3.64 -7.10
N GLU A 182 -13.81 3.94 -6.54
CA GLU A 182 -13.13 3.04 -5.60
C GLU A 182 -13.80 3.06 -4.23
N VAL A 183 -14.26 4.23 -3.77
CA VAL A 183 -15.07 4.38 -2.55
C VAL A 183 -16.37 3.59 -2.68
N ASP A 184 -17.08 3.73 -3.79
CA ASP A 184 -18.34 3.03 -4.06
C ASP A 184 -18.16 1.51 -4.03
N LYS A 185 -17.09 1.01 -4.65
CA LYS A 185 -16.72 -0.42 -4.58
C LYS A 185 -16.49 -0.86 -3.14
N CYS A 186 -15.82 -0.06 -2.31
CA CYS A 186 -15.61 -0.38 -0.90
C CYS A 186 -16.93 -0.50 -0.15
N TYR A 187 -17.85 0.45 -0.33
CA TYR A 187 -19.19 0.40 0.24
C TYR A 187 -19.97 -0.83 -0.24
N GLU A 188 -19.89 -1.18 -1.52
CA GLU A 188 -20.50 -2.40 -2.05
C GLU A 188 -19.95 -3.65 -1.34
N LYS A 189 -18.63 -3.74 -1.13
CA LYS A 189 -18.02 -4.89 -0.43
C LYS A 189 -18.42 -4.95 1.04
N VAL A 190 -18.51 -3.81 1.71
CA VAL A 190 -19.05 -3.73 3.08
C VAL A 190 -20.49 -4.24 3.08
N TYR A 191 -21.33 -3.72 2.18
CA TYR A 191 -22.73 -4.11 2.10
C TYR A 191 -22.89 -5.61 1.84
N VAL A 192 -22.14 -6.16 0.90
CA VAL A 192 -22.18 -7.59 0.56
C VAL A 192 -21.71 -8.46 1.73
N CYS A 193 -20.70 -8.04 2.48
CA CYS A 193 -20.18 -8.79 3.63
C CYS A 193 -21.22 -8.87 4.77
N PHE A 194 -21.93 -7.78 5.05
CA PHE A 194 -22.82 -7.70 6.22
C PHE A 194 -24.28 -8.07 5.91
N PHE A 195 -24.79 -7.77 4.71
CA PHE A 195 -26.24 -7.80 4.44
C PHE A 195 -26.66 -8.81 3.38
N ARG A 196 -25.73 -9.38 2.61
CA ARG A 196 -26.05 -10.45 1.65
C ARG A 196 -25.93 -11.81 2.34
N CYS A 197 -27.03 -12.27 2.93
CA CYS A 197 -27.30 -13.69 3.14
C CYS A 197 -28.02 -14.20 1.89
N PHE A 198 -27.37 -15.04 1.10
CA PHE A 198 -28.03 -15.91 0.13
C PHE A 198 -27.46 -17.31 0.31
#